data_AF-A0A832PX56-F1
#
_entry.id   AF-A0A832PX56-F1
#
_cell.length_a   1.000
_cell.length_b   1.000
_cell.length_c   1.000
_cell.angle_alpha   90.00
_cell.angle_beta   90.00
_cell.angle_gamma   90.00
#
_symmetry.space_group_name_H-M   'P 1'
#
loop_
_entity.id
_entity.type
_entity.pdbx_description
1 polymer ?
#
loop_
_entity_poly.entity_id
_entity_poly.type
_entity_poly.pdbx_seq_one_letter_code
_entity_poly.pdbx_strand_id
1 'polypeptide(L)' 'MWSKQSTSDVWVQGRGRVWRGGSWTNAASRLRSAFRDRDGPSVRGGYLGIRLARTVP' A
#
# COMPACT_ATOMS: atom_id res chain seq x y z
N MET A 1 38.61 9.69 -7.21
CA MET A 1 37.54 9.26 -8.11
C MET A 1 36.60 8.34 -7.35
N TRP A 2 35.48 8.84 -6.81
CA TRP A 2 34.48 8.00 -6.15
C TRP A 2 33.31 7.81 -7.10
N SER A 3 33.12 6.57 -7.54
CA SER A 3 32.02 6.16 -8.41
C SER A 3 30.73 6.15 -7.60
N LYS A 4 29.71 6.88 -8.08
CA LYS A 4 28.35 6.73 -7.58
C LYS A 4 27.79 5.45 -8.18
N GLN A 5 27.59 4.43 -7.34
CA GLN A 5 26.84 3.24 -7.74
C GLN A 5 25.42 3.69 -8.11
N SER A 6 25.10 3.58 -9.39
CA SER A 6 23.73 3.72 -9.89
C SER A 6 22.93 2.57 -9.30
N THR A 7 22.14 2.87 -8.27
CA THR A 7 21.15 1.94 -7.73
C THR A 7 20.09 1.83 -8.81
N SER A 8 20.28 0.89 -9.74
CA SER A 8 19.18 0.42 -10.57
C SER A 8 18.11 -0.03 -9.59
N ASP A 9 17.02 0.71 -9.51
CA ASP A 9 16.00 0.57 -8.48
C ASP A 9 15.41 -0.85 -8.55
N VAL A 10 16.03 -1.67 -7.71
CA VAL A 10 15.61 -2.94 -7.18
C VAL A 10 14.10 -2.91 -7.11
N TRP A 11 13.44 -3.74 -7.93
CA TRP A 11 12.05 -4.10 -7.73
C TRP A 11 11.78 -4.17 -6.24
N VAL A 12 11.03 -3.19 -5.75
CA VAL A 12 10.99 -2.85 -4.33
C VAL A 12 10.17 -3.92 -3.61
N GLN A 13 10.76 -5.09 -3.40
CA GLN A 13 10.17 -6.33 -2.91
C GLN A 13 9.72 -6.25 -1.43
N GLY A 14 9.62 -5.04 -0.87
CA GLY A 14 9.34 -4.82 0.55
C GLY A 14 8.54 -3.56 0.90
N ARG A 15 8.33 -2.58 0.00
CA ARG A 15 7.74 -1.28 0.42
C ARG A 15 6.24 -1.17 0.33
N GLY A 16 5.55 -2.08 -0.35
CA GLY A 16 4.11 -1.94 -0.56
C GLY A 16 3.35 -1.89 0.78
N ARG A 17 2.49 -0.89 0.97
CA ARG A 17 1.61 -0.78 2.14
C ARG A 17 0.34 -1.57 1.87
N VAL A 18 -0.13 -2.31 2.87
CA VAL A 18 -1.35 -3.09 2.73
C VAL A 18 -2.55 -2.20 3.05
N TRP A 19 -3.52 -2.18 2.13
CA TRP A 19 -4.82 -1.58 2.34
C TRP A 19 -5.86 -2.70 2.50
N ARG A 20 -6.93 -2.42 3.26
CA ARG A 20 -7.95 -3.41 3.60
C ARG A 20 -9.36 -2.86 3.40
N GLY A 21 -10.32 -3.76 3.20
CA GLY A 21 -11.74 -3.44 3.14
C GLY A 21 -12.27 -3.07 1.76
N GLY A 22 -11.41 -2.97 0.75
CA GLY A 22 -11.80 -2.59 -0.61
C GLY A 22 -12.32 -1.15 -0.71
N SER A 23 -12.85 -0.81 -1.88
CA SER A 23 -13.33 0.51 -2.25
C SER A 23 -14.56 0.42 -3.16
N TRP A 24 -15.18 1.55 -3.47
CA TRP A 24 -16.37 1.64 -4.32
C TRP A 24 -16.16 1.11 -5.76
N THR A 25 -14.92 1.04 -6.26
CA THR A 25 -14.61 0.46 -7.58
C THR A 25 -14.51 -1.06 -7.56
N ASN A 26 -14.44 -1.67 -6.37
CA ASN A 26 -14.25 -3.10 -6.24
C ASN A 26 -15.58 -3.85 -6.27
N ALA A 27 -15.58 -5.07 -6.85
CA ALA A 27 -16.71 -5.97 -6.75
C ALA A 27 -17.03 -6.30 -5.28
N ALA A 28 -18.30 -6.57 -4.96
CA ALA A 28 -18.76 -6.82 -3.59
C ALA A 28 -17.98 -7.94 -2.86
N SER A 29 -17.49 -8.94 -3.59
CA SER A 29 -16.67 -10.03 -3.04
C SER A 29 -15.30 -9.58 -2.48
N ARG A 30 -14.83 -8.37 -2.81
CA ARG A 30 -13.58 -7.76 -2.35
C ARG A 30 -13.76 -6.77 -1.20
N LEU A 31 -14.99 -6.44 -0.80
CA LEU A 31 -15.29 -5.56 0.35
C LEU A 31 -15.16 -6.24 1.72
N ARG A 32 -14.43 -7.36 1.79
CA ARG A 32 -14.26 -8.14 3.02
C ARG A 32 -13.08 -7.58 3.83
N SER A 33 -13.20 -7.51 5.16
CA SER A 33 -12.10 -7.05 6.04
C SER A 33 -10.82 -7.90 5.94
N ALA A 34 -10.95 -9.14 5.46
CA ALA A 34 -9.83 -10.04 5.19
C ALA A 34 -9.13 -9.78 3.84
N PHE A 35 -9.74 -9.03 2.91
CA PHE A 35 -9.12 -8.68 1.64
C PHE A 35 -7.90 -7.78 1.87
N ARG A 36 -6.78 -8.14 1.23
CA ARG A 36 -5.50 -7.43 1.33
C ARG A 36 -5.07 -7.03 -0.06
N ASP A 37 -4.96 -5.73 -0.28
CA ASP A 37 -4.32 -5.20 -1.47
C ASP A 37 -3.02 -4.50 -1.08
N ARG A 38 -2.04 -4.43 -1.99
CA ARG A 38 -0.72 -3.91 -1.66
C ARG A 38 -0.18 -3.06 -2.81
N ASP A 39 0.17 -1.83 -2.48
CA ASP A 39 0.71 -0.90 -3.46
C ASP A 39 1.83 -0.03 -2.86
N GLY A 40 2.60 0.64 -3.73
CA GLY A 40 3.67 1.52 -3.31
C GLY A 40 3.20 2.63 -2.35
N PRO A 41 4.00 3.05 -1.36
CA PRO A 41 3.60 4.10 -0.42
C PRO A 41 3.43 5.47 -1.08
N SER A 42 3.93 5.65 -2.30
CA SER A 42 3.74 6.83 -3.15
C SER A 42 2.38 6.85 -3.87
N VAL A 43 1.65 5.73 -3.91
CA VAL A 43 0.36 5.66 -4.60
C VAL A 43 -0.68 6.48 -3.84
N ARG A 44 -1.46 7.27 -4.59
CA ARG A 44 -2.49 8.19 -4.11
C ARG A 44 -3.74 8.04 -4.99
N GLY A 45 -4.46 6.93 -4.82
CA GLY A 45 -5.73 6.71 -5.51
C GLY A 45 -6.90 7.37 -4.77
N GLY A 46 -7.86 7.96 -5.50
CA GLY A 46 -9.09 8.51 -4.92
C GLY A 46 -10.03 7.47 -4.28
N TYR A 47 -9.72 6.19 -4.47
CA TYR A 47 -10.41 5.05 -3.85
C TYR A 47 -9.74 4.60 -2.53
N LEU A 48 -8.75 5.36 -2.04
CA LEU A 48 -8.01 5.09 -0.81
C LEU A 48 -8.45 6.01 0.33
N GLY A 49 -8.51 5.45 1.54
CA GLY A 49 -8.87 6.18 2.75
C GLY A 49 -7.98 5.81 3.94
N ILE A 50 -8.03 6.63 4.98
CA ILE A 50 -7.31 6.43 6.24
C ILE A 50 -8.34 6.17 7.34
N ARG A 51 -8.08 5.15 8.16
CA ARG A 51 -8.79 4.92 9.43
C ARG A 51 -7.81 5.12 10.57
N LEU A 52 -8.13 6.02 11.49
CA LEU A 52 -7.33 6.26 12.68
C LEU A 52 -7.44 5.08 13.65
N ALA A 53 -6.34 4.74 14.30
CA ALA A 53 -6.27 3.74 15.35
C ALA A 53 -5.42 4.29 16.50
N ARG A 54 -5.72 3.84 17.73
CA ARG A 54 -4.92 4.15 18.91
C ARG A 54 -4.49 2.86 19.61
N THR A 55 -3.37 2.91 20.32
CA THR A 55 -2.98 1.86 21.26
C THR A 55 -3.81 1.98 22.54
N VAL A 56 -4.18 0.85 23.14
CA VAL A 56 -4.83 0.79 24.46
C VAL A 56 -3.72 0.64 25.52
N PRO A 57 -3.84 1.26 26.71
CA PRO A 57 -2.86 1.08 27.80
C PRO A 57 -2.66 -0.38 28.19
#